data_AF-A0A254QJ51-F1
#
_entry.id   AF-A0A254QJ51-F1
#
_cell.length_a   1.000
_cell.length_b   1.000
_cell.length_c   1.000
_cell.angle_alpha   90.00
_cell.angle_beta   90.00
_cell.angle_gamma   90.00
#
_symmetry.space_group_name_H-M   'P 1'
#
loop_
_entity.id
_entity.type
_entity.pdbx_description
1 polymer ?
#
loop_
_entity_poly.entity_id
_entity_poly.type
_entity_poly.pdbx_seq_one_letter_code
_entity_poly.pdbx_strand_id
1 'polypeptide(L)'
;MTEISDYKAGLLQSAQGKEEDISSGAERLRELATSHDRIKNLIARLSDPDAEAEDLVNALNDLKIISNFSKLLSKYSAEVTNALRGLMNSENPEVRRQALSYLALTGDGVAFEHLRDELEASPPEAEKSVPTSQAIAMLSVHEKGIDKKLLLNVVQNPPDNASLVEAVRHLPADAETTDALVALLEDAKKPIAARALVPDLVNKVDPGAFARIARRILEEEGSDSEIAPYLARGAARFQPEQATDDVDALIGMIETMVDEGSQSFKKAADLVKRSKATDLDH
;
A
#
# COMPACT_ATOMS: atom_id res chain seq x y z
N MET A 1 10.42 -46.71 -2.43
CA MET A 1 10.14 -46.00 -1.17
C MET A 1 11.45 -45.39 -0.72
N THR A 2 11.68 -44.13 -1.06
CA THR A 2 12.84 -43.35 -0.59
C THR A 2 12.66 -43.11 0.90
N GLU A 3 13.61 -43.55 1.72
CA GLU A 3 13.51 -43.43 3.16
C GLU A 3 13.57 -41.94 3.57
N ILE A 4 12.79 -41.58 4.57
CA ILE A 4 12.70 -40.23 5.17
C ILE A 4 14.09 -39.67 5.55
N SER A 5 15.08 -40.55 5.71
CA SER A 5 16.50 -40.24 5.92
C SER A 5 17.14 -39.46 4.77
N ASP A 6 16.86 -39.82 3.51
CA ASP A 6 17.50 -39.23 2.33
C ASP A 6 16.98 -37.80 2.06
N TYR A 7 15.70 -37.56 2.34
CA TYR A 7 15.09 -36.24 2.22
C TYR A 7 15.63 -35.26 3.27
N LYS A 8 15.87 -35.75 4.50
CA LYS A 8 16.45 -34.94 5.58
C LYS A 8 17.93 -34.61 5.31
N ALA A 9 18.69 -35.55 4.74
CA ALA A 9 20.06 -35.32 4.30
C ALA A 9 20.13 -34.28 3.16
N GLY A 10 19.21 -34.35 2.19
CA GLY A 10 19.10 -33.35 1.11
C GLY A 10 18.72 -31.95 1.59
N LEU A 11 17.86 -31.84 2.61
CA LEU A 11 17.53 -30.56 3.27
C LEU A 11 18.70 -29.96 4.04
N LEU A 12 19.49 -30.79 4.74
CA LEU A 12 20.68 -30.33 5.46
C LEU A 12 21.79 -29.89 4.51
N GLN A 13 22.00 -30.60 3.40
CA GLN A 13 23.01 -30.25 2.41
C GLN A 13 22.65 -28.96 1.64
N SER A 14 21.35 -28.75 1.36
CA SER A 14 20.86 -27.50 0.75
C SER A 14 20.81 -26.31 1.72
N ALA A 15 20.68 -26.55 3.03
CA ALA A 15 20.86 -25.53 4.06
C ALA A 15 22.34 -25.14 4.22
N GLN A 16 23.25 -26.12 4.25
CA GLN A 16 24.70 -25.88 4.38
C GLN A 16 25.30 -25.18 3.15
N GLY A 17 24.86 -25.55 1.94
CA GLY A 17 25.27 -24.84 0.71
C GLY A 17 24.73 -23.40 0.62
N LYS A 18 23.64 -23.10 1.33
CA LYS A 18 23.12 -21.72 1.45
C LYS A 18 23.79 -20.94 2.58
N GLU A 19 24.29 -21.59 3.63
CA GLU A 19 24.99 -20.91 4.73
C GLU A 19 26.31 -20.27 4.27
N GLU A 20 27.09 -20.91 3.38
CA GLU A 20 28.30 -20.30 2.80
C GLU A 20 27.97 -19.10 1.90
N ASP A 21 26.90 -19.20 1.10
CA ASP A 21 26.47 -18.13 0.19
C ASP A 21 25.88 -16.93 0.98
N ILE A 22 25.11 -17.20 2.04
CA ILE A 22 24.58 -16.19 2.96
C ILE A 22 25.72 -15.52 3.76
N SER A 23 26.72 -16.28 4.20
CA SER A 23 27.88 -15.73 4.92
C SER A 23 28.68 -14.79 4.02
N SER A 24 28.94 -15.18 2.78
CA SER A 24 29.66 -14.35 1.81
C SER A 24 28.89 -13.08 1.42
N GLY A 25 27.57 -13.19 1.27
CA GLY A 25 26.68 -12.05 1.02
C GLY A 25 26.64 -11.09 2.21
N ALA A 26 26.53 -11.61 3.44
CA ALA A 26 26.51 -10.80 4.65
C ALA A 26 27.84 -10.08 4.91
N GLU A 27 28.97 -10.74 4.66
CA GLU A 27 30.31 -10.12 4.74
C GLU A 27 30.46 -9.02 3.68
N ARG A 28 30.09 -9.29 2.42
CA ARG A 28 30.08 -8.28 1.35
C ARG A 28 29.25 -7.06 1.73
N LEU A 29 28.06 -7.26 2.28
CA LEU A 29 27.17 -6.16 2.71
C LEU A 29 27.74 -5.39 3.90
N ARG A 30 28.39 -6.08 4.85
CA ARG A 30 29.05 -5.45 6.00
C ARG A 30 30.25 -4.61 5.55
N GLU A 31 31.04 -5.13 4.62
CA GLU A 31 32.15 -4.40 4.00
C GLU A 31 31.64 -3.17 3.23
N LEU A 32 30.62 -3.34 2.39
CA LEU A 32 29.97 -2.25 1.65
C LEU A 32 29.46 -1.16 2.60
N ALA A 33 28.80 -1.53 3.71
CA ALA A 33 28.22 -0.58 4.65
C ALA A 33 29.27 0.20 5.47
N THR A 34 30.51 -0.29 5.55
CA THR A 34 31.57 0.29 6.39
C THR A 34 32.73 0.88 5.58
N SER A 35 32.76 0.70 4.26
CA SER A 35 33.84 1.18 3.39
C SER A 35 33.46 2.41 2.59
N HIS A 36 34.21 3.50 2.79
CA HIS A 36 34.07 4.72 2.01
C HIS A 36 34.28 4.50 0.51
N ASP A 37 35.26 3.68 0.12
CA ASP A 37 35.58 3.43 -1.30
C ASP A 37 34.49 2.61 -1.99
N ARG A 38 33.88 1.66 -1.27
CA ARG A 38 32.76 0.88 -1.79
C ARG A 38 31.53 1.76 -2.06
N ILE A 39 31.20 2.67 -1.15
CA ILE A 39 30.10 3.63 -1.35
C ILE A 39 30.40 4.55 -2.54
N LYS A 40 31.64 5.05 -2.67
CA LYS A 40 32.04 5.86 -3.84
C LYS A 40 31.92 5.09 -5.15
N ASN A 41 32.36 3.84 -5.20
CA ASN A 41 32.26 3.00 -6.39
C ASN A 41 30.79 2.70 -6.75
N LEU A 42 29.94 2.50 -5.74
CA LEU A 42 28.50 2.34 -5.94
C LEU A 42 27.88 3.59 -6.56
N ILE A 43 28.18 4.77 -6.02
CA ILE A 43 27.72 6.06 -6.57
C ILE A 43 28.23 6.26 -8.00
N ALA A 44 29.50 5.96 -8.24
CA ALA A 44 30.10 6.07 -9.57
C ALA A 44 29.35 5.20 -10.58
N ARG A 45 29.01 3.95 -10.23
CA ARG A 45 28.22 3.06 -11.08
C ARG A 45 26.80 3.57 -11.32
N LEU A 46 26.14 4.12 -10.31
CA LEU A 46 24.81 4.72 -10.45
C LEU A 46 24.82 6.01 -11.29
N SER A 47 25.97 6.68 -11.39
CA SER A 47 26.14 7.93 -12.15
C SER A 47 26.70 7.71 -13.55
N ASP A 48 27.02 6.46 -13.91
CA ASP A 48 27.60 6.11 -15.19
C ASP A 48 26.50 6.06 -16.26
N PRO A 49 26.48 6.99 -17.24
CA PRO A 49 25.44 7.02 -18.26
C PRO A 49 25.54 5.83 -19.23
N ASP A 50 26.69 5.16 -19.29
CA ASP A 50 26.97 4.03 -20.18
C ASP A 50 26.79 2.68 -19.45
N ALA A 51 26.38 2.68 -18.18
CA ALA A 51 26.16 1.45 -17.43
C ALA A 51 24.95 0.67 -17.96
N GLU A 52 25.14 -0.64 -18.13
CA GLU A 52 24.07 -1.55 -18.53
C GLU A 52 22.93 -1.58 -17.49
N ALA A 53 21.70 -1.82 -17.94
CA ALA A 53 20.55 -1.78 -17.05
C ALA A 53 20.62 -2.81 -15.91
N GLU A 54 21.15 -4.01 -16.18
CA GLU A 54 21.36 -5.04 -15.15
C GLU A 54 22.35 -4.57 -14.07
N ASP A 55 23.39 -3.85 -14.48
CA ASP A 55 24.40 -3.30 -13.59
C ASP A 55 23.82 -2.22 -12.68
N LEU A 56 22.96 -1.36 -13.22
CA LEU A 56 22.22 -0.34 -12.48
C LEU A 56 21.22 -0.96 -11.50
N VAL A 57 20.46 -1.98 -11.91
CA VAL A 57 19.54 -2.70 -11.01
C VAL A 57 20.29 -3.35 -9.85
N ASN A 58 21.43 -4.00 -10.12
CA ASN A 58 22.27 -4.58 -9.07
C ASN A 58 22.81 -3.51 -8.12
N ALA A 59 23.24 -2.35 -8.64
CA ALA A 59 23.68 -1.22 -7.82
C ALA A 59 22.54 -0.65 -6.95
N LEU A 60 21.33 -0.49 -7.50
CA LEU A 60 20.16 -0.01 -6.75
C LEU A 60 19.76 -0.99 -5.63
N ASN A 61 19.85 -2.29 -5.88
CA ASN A 61 19.65 -3.33 -4.86
C ASN A 61 20.70 -3.23 -3.74
N ASP A 62 21.98 -3.12 -4.10
CA ASP A 62 23.07 -2.93 -3.13
C ASP A 62 22.83 -1.65 -2.29
N LEU A 63 22.43 -0.54 -2.93
CA LEU A 63 22.11 0.72 -2.26
C LEU A 63 20.96 0.57 -1.25
N LYS A 64 19.87 -0.10 -1.62
CA LYS A 64 18.71 -0.35 -0.74
C LYS A 64 19.10 -1.16 0.50
N ILE A 65 20.00 -2.13 0.35
CA ILE A 65 20.48 -2.91 1.49
C ILE A 65 21.37 -2.04 2.37
N ILE A 66 22.34 -1.34 1.78
CA ILE A 66 23.30 -0.49 2.48
C ILE A 66 22.59 0.65 3.24
N SER A 67 21.51 1.22 2.71
CA SER A 67 20.78 2.32 3.35
C SER A 67 20.18 1.95 4.70
N ASN A 68 19.93 0.66 4.95
CA ASN A 68 19.40 0.21 6.24
C ASN A 68 20.49 0.09 7.32
N PHE A 69 21.75 -0.12 6.94
CA PHE A 69 22.81 -0.52 7.87
C PHE A 69 24.01 0.43 7.92
N SER A 70 24.22 1.26 6.89
CA SER A 70 25.40 2.11 6.78
C SER A 70 25.18 3.48 7.41
N LYS A 71 25.94 3.75 8.48
CA LYS A 71 26.07 5.11 9.04
C LYS A 71 26.84 6.04 8.09
N LEU A 72 27.70 5.49 7.23
CA LEU A 72 28.52 6.26 6.31
C LEU A 72 27.74 6.82 5.13
N LEU A 73 26.65 6.16 4.70
CA LEU A 73 25.84 6.61 3.56
C LEU A 73 25.31 8.04 3.75
N SER A 74 25.00 8.44 5.00
CA SER A 74 24.58 9.80 5.34
C SER A 74 25.58 10.89 4.94
N LYS A 75 26.88 10.56 4.87
CA LYS A 75 27.95 11.49 4.44
C LYS A 75 27.98 11.70 2.92
N TYR A 76 27.30 10.84 2.17
CA TYR A 76 27.25 10.82 0.71
C TYR A 76 25.83 11.00 0.17
N SER A 77 24.90 11.48 1.01
CA SER A 77 23.49 11.57 0.67
C SER A 77 23.25 12.45 -0.55
N ALA A 78 23.97 13.57 -0.67
CA ALA A 78 23.84 14.47 -1.81
C ALA A 78 24.26 13.81 -3.13
N GLU A 79 25.39 13.09 -3.13
CA GLU A 79 25.90 12.39 -4.31
C GLU A 79 25.00 11.22 -4.71
N VAL A 80 24.50 10.45 -3.73
CA VAL A 80 23.52 9.38 -3.97
C VAL A 80 22.23 9.96 -4.56
N THR A 81 21.67 11.01 -3.97
CA THR A 81 20.45 11.67 -4.47
C THR A 81 20.64 12.18 -5.90
N ASN A 82 21.78 12.81 -6.20
CA ASN A 82 22.06 13.30 -7.55
C ASN A 82 22.21 12.16 -8.57
N ALA A 83 22.90 11.07 -8.22
CA ALA A 83 23.01 9.89 -9.07
C ALA A 83 21.62 9.32 -9.38
N LEU A 84 20.78 9.14 -8.36
CA LEU A 84 19.42 8.62 -8.52
C LEU A 84 18.51 9.54 -9.34
N ARG A 85 18.64 10.86 -9.21
CA ARG A 85 17.91 11.83 -10.04
C ARG A 85 18.27 11.67 -11.52
N GLY A 86 19.53 11.36 -11.84
CA GLY A 86 19.96 11.03 -13.20
C GLY A 86 19.26 9.79 -13.78
N LEU A 87 18.87 8.85 -12.91
CA LEU A 87 18.20 7.60 -13.29
C LEU A 87 16.68 7.71 -13.41
N MET A 88 16.07 8.85 -13.03
CA MET A 88 14.62 9.08 -13.14
C MET A 88 14.10 9.03 -14.58
N ASN A 89 14.98 9.25 -15.57
CA ASN A 89 14.63 9.21 -16.99
C ASN A 89 15.29 8.01 -17.71
N SER A 90 15.73 6.99 -16.96
CA SER A 90 16.30 5.78 -17.56
C SER A 90 15.29 5.14 -18.52
N GLU A 91 15.76 4.70 -19.69
CA GLU A 91 14.94 3.95 -20.66
C GLU A 91 14.46 2.62 -20.07
N ASN A 92 15.25 2.04 -19.15
CA ASN A 92 14.84 0.83 -18.45
C ASN A 92 13.81 1.15 -17.35
N PRO A 93 12.58 0.59 -17.45
CA PRO A 93 11.50 0.92 -16.50
C PRO A 93 11.80 0.47 -15.08
N GLU A 94 12.57 -0.61 -14.89
CA GLU A 94 12.92 -1.12 -13.57
C GLU A 94 13.94 -0.22 -12.86
N VAL A 95 14.96 0.24 -13.58
CA VAL A 95 15.95 1.23 -13.08
C VAL A 95 15.23 2.50 -12.64
N ARG A 96 14.38 3.05 -13.52
CA ARG A 96 13.60 4.26 -13.27
C ARG A 96 12.68 4.11 -12.05
N ARG A 97 11.93 3.01 -11.97
CA ARG A 97 11.01 2.71 -10.87
C ARG A 97 11.75 2.59 -9.53
N GLN A 98 12.88 1.89 -9.49
CA GLN A 98 13.67 1.74 -8.27
C GLN A 98 14.29 3.07 -7.82
N ALA A 99 14.81 3.87 -8.75
CA ALA A 99 15.35 5.19 -8.45
C ALA A 99 14.27 6.12 -7.88
N LEU A 100 13.12 6.23 -8.53
CA LEU A 100 11.98 7.01 -8.05
C LEU A 100 11.48 6.52 -6.68
N SER A 101 11.40 5.21 -6.47
CA SER A 101 11.00 4.64 -5.17
C SER A 101 11.96 5.05 -4.05
N TYR A 102 13.27 5.03 -4.28
CA TYR A 102 14.26 5.43 -3.27
C TYR A 102 14.21 6.94 -3.00
N LEU A 103 14.10 7.76 -4.06
CA LEU A 103 13.98 9.21 -3.94
C LEU A 103 12.71 9.60 -3.18
N ALA A 104 11.58 8.96 -3.48
CA ALA A 104 10.32 9.19 -2.79
C ALA A 104 10.41 8.82 -1.30
N LEU A 105 11.03 7.68 -0.99
CA LEU A 105 11.25 7.26 0.40
C LEU A 105 12.11 8.24 1.19
N THR A 106 13.11 8.86 0.54
CA THR A 106 13.98 9.86 1.17
C THR A 106 13.41 11.28 1.16
N GLY A 107 12.20 11.48 0.60
CA GLY A 107 11.51 12.77 0.56
C GLY A 107 12.12 13.75 -0.44
N ASP A 108 12.69 13.25 -1.54
CA ASP A 108 13.26 14.09 -2.58
C ASP A 108 12.19 14.92 -3.30
N GLY A 109 12.31 16.24 -3.23
CA GLY A 109 11.34 17.17 -3.81
C GLY A 109 11.21 17.06 -5.34
N VAL A 110 12.32 16.79 -6.05
CA VAL A 110 12.32 16.68 -7.52
C VAL A 110 11.57 15.43 -7.96
N ALA A 111 11.80 14.29 -7.31
CA ALA A 111 11.02 13.07 -7.58
C ALA A 111 9.53 13.26 -7.27
N PHE A 112 9.21 13.99 -6.21
CA PHE A 112 7.83 14.28 -5.82
C PHE A 112 7.10 15.17 -6.84
N GLU A 113 7.75 16.23 -7.29
CA GLU A 113 7.24 17.10 -8.36
C GLU A 113 7.07 16.30 -9.66
N HIS A 114 8.08 15.52 -10.06
CA HIS A 114 7.99 14.66 -11.25
C HIS A 114 6.79 13.69 -11.21
N LEU A 115 6.59 12.98 -10.10
CA LEU A 115 5.47 12.05 -9.95
C LEU A 115 4.12 12.78 -9.93
N ARG A 116 4.04 13.97 -9.34
CA ARG A 116 2.81 14.78 -9.34
C ARG A 116 2.48 15.31 -10.73
N ASP A 117 3.46 15.87 -11.42
CA ASP A 117 3.30 16.40 -12.77
C ASP A 117 2.81 15.31 -13.73
N GLU A 118 3.32 14.08 -13.58
CA GLU A 118 2.86 12.94 -14.37
C GLU A 118 1.42 12.51 -14.03
N LEU A 119 1.04 12.52 -12.75
CA LEU A 119 -0.36 12.26 -12.35
C LEU A 119 -1.31 13.36 -12.85
N GLU A 120 -0.89 14.63 -12.80
CA GLU A 120 -1.64 15.78 -13.29
C GLU A 120 -1.82 15.77 -14.80
N ALA A 121 -0.74 15.51 -15.54
CA ALA A 121 -0.78 15.41 -16.99
C ALA A 121 -1.58 14.19 -17.48
N SER A 122 -1.67 13.15 -16.65
CA SER A 122 -2.40 11.91 -16.95
C SER A 122 -2.08 11.31 -18.33
N PRO A 123 -0.79 11.11 -18.69
CA PRO A 123 -0.43 10.46 -19.94
C PRO A 123 -0.89 8.98 -19.94
N PRO A 124 -0.90 8.31 -21.09
CA PRO A 124 -1.17 6.87 -21.15
C PRO A 124 -0.25 6.06 -20.21
N GLU A 125 -0.75 5.01 -19.56
CA GLU A 125 0.04 4.20 -18.60
C GLU A 125 1.35 3.65 -19.19
N ALA A 126 1.39 3.37 -20.50
CA ALA A 126 2.58 2.87 -21.17
C ALA A 126 3.71 3.93 -21.30
N GLU A 127 3.36 5.22 -21.21
CA GLU A 127 4.30 6.35 -21.32
C GLU A 127 4.75 6.86 -19.95
N LYS A 128 4.16 6.34 -18.87
CA LYS A 128 4.46 6.77 -17.51
C LYS A 128 5.81 6.29 -17.00
N SER A 129 6.40 7.10 -16.12
CA SER A 129 7.62 6.76 -15.42
C SER A 129 7.40 5.54 -14.52
N VAL A 130 6.26 5.49 -13.84
CA VAL A 130 5.77 4.35 -13.06
C VAL A 130 4.25 4.25 -13.19
N PRO A 131 3.65 3.06 -13.05
CA PRO A 131 2.19 2.92 -13.06
C PRO A 131 1.51 3.86 -12.05
N THR A 132 0.31 4.35 -12.36
CA THR A 132 -0.42 5.32 -11.51
C THR A 132 -0.54 4.85 -10.06
N SER A 133 -0.90 3.59 -9.85
CA SER A 133 -0.94 2.97 -8.51
C SER A 133 0.36 3.13 -7.74
N GLN A 134 1.51 2.91 -8.39
CA GLN A 134 2.82 3.05 -7.75
C GLN A 134 3.19 4.50 -7.49
N ALA A 135 2.89 5.43 -8.41
CA ALA A 135 3.09 6.86 -8.18
C ALA A 135 2.32 7.35 -6.94
N ILE A 136 1.04 6.96 -6.81
CA ILE A 136 0.22 7.28 -5.63
C ILE A 136 0.86 6.71 -4.36
N ALA A 137 1.25 5.43 -4.36
CA ALA A 137 1.88 4.80 -3.20
C ALA A 137 3.20 5.47 -2.81
N MET A 138 4.03 5.85 -3.79
CA MET A 138 5.30 6.55 -3.58
C MET A 138 5.10 7.95 -2.98
N LEU A 139 4.16 8.72 -3.53
CA LEU A 139 3.83 10.05 -3.00
C LEU A 139 3.23 9.95 -1.59
N SER A 140 2.44 8.92 -1.32
CA SER A 140 1.74 8.74 -0.05
C SER A 140 2.65 8.26 1.10
N VAL A 141 3.95 8.04 0.86
CA VAL A 141 4.93 7.81 1.92
C VAL A 141 5.00 8.99 2.89
N HIS A 142 4.69 10.20 2.41
CA HIS A 142 4.63 11.42 3.22
C HIS A 142 3.20 11.95 3.27
N GLU A 143 2.74 12.37 4.44
CA GLU A 143 1.33 12.74 4.72
C GLU A 143 0.75 13.78 3.74
N LYS A 144 1.60 14.63 3.15
CA LYS A 144 1.21 15.71 2.22
C LYS A 144 1.76 15.50 0.80
N GLY A 145 2.15 14.28 0.44
CA GLY A 145 2.81 14.03 -0.84
C GLY A 145 1.90 14.13 -2.06
N ILE A 146 0.59 13.92 -1.90
CA ILE A 146 -0.40 13.95 -2.98
C ILE A 146 -1.59 14.87 -2.65
N ASP A 147 -2.05 15.63 -3.67
CA ASP A 147 -3.21 16.51 -3.54
C ASP A 147 -4.52 15.70 -3.55
N LYS A 148 -5.47 16.08 -2.69
CA LYS A 148 -6.78 15.44 -2.57
C LYS A 148 -7.55 15.41 -3.89
N LYS A 149 -7.47 16.47 -4.69
CA LYS A 149 -8.15 16.56 -5.99
C LYS A 149 -7.58 15.56 -6.99
N LEU A 150 -6.28 15.27 -6.93
CA LEU A 150 -5.67 14.24 -7.78
C LEU A 150 -6.19 12.86 -7.41
N LEU A 151 -6.24 12.54 -6.11
CA LEU A 151 -6.81 11.28 -5.64
C LEU A 151 -8.28 11.14 -6.04
N LEU A 152 -9.09 12.20 -5.87
CA LEU A 152 -10.49 12.19 -6.31
C LEU A 152 -10.64 11.95 -7.80
N ASN A 153 -9.80 12.58 -8.62
CA ASN A 153 -9.82 12.35 -10.07
C ASN A 153 -9.54 10.88 -10.42
N VAL A 154 -8.56 10.25 -9.74
CA VAL A 154 -8.27 8.82 -9.94
C VAL A 154 -9.40 7.92 -9.43
N VAL A 155 -10.06 8.26 -8.31
CA VAL A 155 -11.23 7.50 -7.84
C VAL A 155 -12.38 7.53 -8.84
N GLN A 156 -12.61 8.69 -9.47
CA GLN A 156 -13.68 8.88 -10.45
C GLN A 156 -13.35 8.23 -11.80
N ASN A 157 -12.10 8.37 -12.25
CA ASN A 157 -11.63 7.91 -13.57
C ASN A 157 -10.35 7.07 -13.45
N PRO A 158 -10.41 5.90 -12.80
CA PRO A 158 -9.21 5.11 -12.58
C PRO A 158 -8.70 4.50 -13.89
N PRO A 159 -7.39 4.57 -14.20
CA PRO A 159 -6.82 3.91 -15.38
C PRO A 159 -6.87 2.38 -15.26
N ASP A 160 -6.82 1.86 -14.03
CA ASP A 160 -6.97 0.45 -13.70
C ASP A 160 -7.46 0.25 -12.26
N ASN A 161 -7.79 -1.02 -11.93
CA ASN A 161 -8.29 -1.38 -10.60
C ASN A 161 -7.26 -1.15 -9.49
N ALA A 162 -5.96 -1.31 -9.76
CA ALA A 162 -4.93 -1.11 -8.75
C ALA A 162 -4.83 0.38 -8.35
N SER A 163 -4.94 1.27 -9.34
CA SER A 163 -4.91 2.72 -9.17
C SER A 163 -6.13 3.21 -8.39
N LEU A 164 -7.31 2.64 -8.64
CA LEU A 164 -8.49 2.90 -7.82
C LEU A 164 -8.26 2.51 -6.35
N VAL A 165 -7.72 1.31 -6.10
CA VAL A 165 -7.46 0.83 -4.73
C VAL A 165 -6.47 1.74 -4.00
N GLU A 166 -5.36 2.11 -4.64
CA GLU A 166 -4.36 3.01 -4.06
C GLU A 166 -4.94 4.40 -3.82
N ALA A 167 -5.73 4.94 -4.76
CA ALA A 167 -6.34 6.25 -4.61
C ALA A 167 -7.30 6.30 -3.41
N VAL A 168 -8.14 5.28 -3.25
CA VAL A 168 -9.09 5.19 -2.13
C VAL A 168 -8.36 5.04 -0.80
N ARG A 169 -7.29 4.22 -0.75
CA ARG A 169 -6.50 4.01 0.47
C ARG A 169 -5.92 5.31 1.03
N HIS A 170 -5.53 6.22 0.14
CA HIS A 170 -4.86 7.46 0.50
C HIS A 170 -5.79 8.68 0.46
N LEU A 171 -7.05 8.51 0.06
CA LEU A 171 -8.02 9.59 0.05
C LEU A 171 -8.35 10.00 1.49
N PRO A 172 -8.23 11.30 1.85
CA PRO A 172 -8.63 11.74 3.18
C PRO A 172 -10.12 11.53 3.37
N ALA A 173 -10.50 11.05 4.55
CA ALA A 173 -11.88 10.93 4.97
C ALA A 173 -12.36 12.31 5.44
N ASP A 174 -13.03 13.06 4.56
CA ASP A 174 -13.63 14.35 4.87
C ASP A 174 -14.97 14.56 4.12
N ALA A 175 -15.66 15.65 4.40
CA ALA A 175 -16.98 15.94 3.84
C ALA A 175 -16.95 16.08 2.30
N GLU A 176 -15.83 16.52 1.71
CA GLU A 176 -15.72 16.71 0.26
C GLU A 176 -15.47 15.39 -0.48
N THR A 177 -14.96 14.36 0.20
CA THR A 177 -14.68 13.04 -0.38
C THR A 177 -15.79 12.02 -0.13
N THR A 178 -16.67 12.30 0.82
CA THR A 178 -17.73 11.38 1.27
C THR A 178 -18.64 10.93 0.13
N ASP A 179 -19.13 11.84 -0.71
CA ASP A 179 -20.02 11.49 -1.81
C ASP A 179 -19.36 10.55 -2.83
N ALA A 180 -18.10 10.78 -3.16
CA ALA A 180 -17.35 9.94 -4.09
C ALA A 180 -17.10 8.54 -3.51
N LEU A 181 -16.80 8.47 -2.20
CA LEU A 181 -16.63 7.22 -1.46
C LEU A 181 -17.94 6.44 -1.40
N VAL A 182 -19.06 7.09 -1.07
CA VAL A 182 -20.39 6.49 -1.05
C VAL A 182 -20.75 5.91 -2.43
N ALA A 183 -20.59 6.70 -3.49
CA ALA A 183 -20.85 6.23 -4.85
C ALA A 183 -19.99 5.01 -5.22
N LEU A 184 -18.72 4.98 -4.79
CA LEU A 184 -17.84 3.83 -4.97
C LEU A 184 -18.33 2.59 -4.19
N LEU A 185 -18.77 2.75 -2.95
CA LEU A 185 -19.27 1.64 -2.12
C LEU A 185 -20.52 0.99 -2.71
N GLU A 186 -21.41 1.81 -3.28
CA GLU A 186 -22.69 1.39 -3.87
C GLU A 186 -22.55 0.75 -5.25
N ASP A 187 -21.50 1.07 -6.02
CA ASP A 187 -21.31 0.52 -7.36
C ASP A 187 -20.75 -0.92 -7.29
N ALA A 188 -21.64 -1.90 -7.37
CA ALA A 188 -21.29 -3.32 -7.37
C ALA A 188 -20.40 -3.77 -8.54
N LYS A 189 -20.22 -2.95 -9.59
CA LYS A 189 -19.29 -3.23 -10.68
C LYS A 189 -17.85 -2.87 -10.33
N LYS A 190 -17.63 -2.08 -9.27
CA LYS A 190 -16.30 -1.69 -8.83
C LYS A 190 -15.60 -2.85 -8.10
N PRO A 191 -14.27 -2.93 -8.16
CA PRO A 191 -13.52 -3.99 -7.49
C PRO A 191 -13.80 -4.05 -6.00
N ILE A 192 -14.05 -5.25 -5.47
CA ILE A 192 -14.29 -5.46 -4.04
C ILE A 192 -13.16 -4.91 -3.17
N ALA A 193 -11.91 -4.99 -3.64
CA ALA A 193 -10.74 -4.46 -2.94
C ALA A 193 -10.81 -2.94 -2.70
N ALA A 194 -11.44 -2.18 -3.61
CA ALA A 194 -11.64 -0.74 -3.44
C ALA A 194 -12.86 -0.46 -2.55
N ARG A 195 -14.00 -1.13 -2.83
CA ARG A 195 -15.23 -1.01 -2.03
C ARG A 195 -14.98 -1.34 -0.55
N ALA A 196 -14.17 -2.35 -0.26
CA ALA A 196 -13.83 -2.81 1.08
C ALA A 196 -13.09 -1.78 1.96
N LEU A 197 -12.43 -0.78 1.36
CA LEU A 197 -11.74 0.29 2.09
C LEU A 197 -12.70 1.40 2.54
N VAL A 198 -13.84 1.53 1.86
CA VAL A 198 -14.76 2.66 2.03
C VAL A 198 -15.48 2.69 3.39
N PRO A 199 -15.99 1.57 3.95
CA PRO A 199 -16.76 1.58 5.20
C PRO A 199 -16.09 2.33 6.34
N ASP A 200 -14.79 2.09 6.52
CA ASP A 200 -13.99 2.74 7.56
C ASP A 200 -13.84 4.25 7.32
N LEU A 201 -13.70 4.67 6.06
CA LEU A 201 -13.53 6.07 5.67
C LEU A 201 -14.83 6.85 5.85
N VAL A 202 -15.96 6.34 5.35
CA VAL A 202 -17.26 7.02 5.45
C VAL A 202 -17.73 7.05 6.90
N ASN A 203 -17.58 5.94 7.65
CA ASN A 203 -17.95 5.90 9.06
C ASN A 203 -17.21 6.99 9.87
N LYS A 204 -15.94 7.23 9.60
CA LYS A 204 -15.16 8.26 10.30
C LYS A 204 -15.71 9.68 10.11
N VAL A 205 -16.40 9.96 9.00
CA VAL A 205 -16.90 11.31 8.65
C VAL A 205 -18.38 11.46 8.96
N ASP A 206 -19.19 10.51 8.50
CA ASP A 206 -20.64 10.49 8.66
C ASP A 206 -21.13 9.07 9.01
N PRO A 207 -21.11 8.71 10.31
CA PRO A 207 -21.58 7.43 10.81
C PRO A 207 -23.02 7.11 10.38
N GLY A 208 -23.90 8.13 10.37
CA GLY A 208 -25.30 7.96 10.02
C GLY A 208 -25.50 7.67 8.54
N ALA A 209 -24.79 8.36 7.65
CA ALA A 209 -24.81 8.06 6.23
C ALA A 209 -24.25 6.67 5.94
N PHE A 210 -23.10 6.33 6.54
CA PHE A 210 -22.56 4.98 6.43
C PHE A 210 -23.59 3.94 6.89
N ALA A 211 -24.24 4.15 8.04
CA ALA A 211 -25.20 3.21 8.58
C ALA A 211 -26.40 2.96 7.65
N ARG A 212 -26.98 4.03 7.08
CA ARG A 212 -28.07 3.93 6.09
C ARG A 212 -27.67 3.16 4.84
N ILE A 213 -26.49 3.45 4.30
CA ILE A 213 -26.00 2.84 3.06
C ILE A 213 -25.66 1.37 3.29
N ALA A 214 -24.94 1.05 4.37
CA ALA A 214 -24.58 -0.32 4.71
C ALA A 214 -25.84 -1.17 4.95
N ARG A 215 -26.86 -0.63 5.62
CA ARG A 215 -28.15 -1.30 5.83
C ARG A 215 -28.79 -1.65 4.49
N ARG A 216 -28.89 -0.67 3.59
CA ARG A 216 -29.45 -0.86 2.25
C ARG A 216 -28.68 -1.91 1.44
N ILE A 217 -27.35 -1.88 1.44
CA ILE A 217 -26.53 -2.87 0.74
C ILE A 217 -26.73 -4.28 1.33
N LEU A 218 -26.84 -4.41 2.66
CA LEU A 218 -27.12 -5.70 3.30
C LEU A 218 -28.53 -6.23 2.97
N GLU A 219 -29.53 -5.34 2.87
CA GLU A 219 -30.89 -5.71 2.43
C GLU A 219 -30.90 -6.17 0.96
N GLU A 220 -30.17 -5.48 0.09
CA GLU A 220 -30.13 -5.73 -1.36
C GLU A 220 -29.26 -6.95 -1.73
N GLU A 221 -28.07 -7.07 -1.13
CA GLU A 221 -27.06 -8.09 -1.49
C GLU A 221 -27.02 -9.29 -0.51
N GLY A 222 -27.56 -9.14 0.71
CA GLY A 222 -27.56 -10.18 1.74
C GLY A 222 -26.24 -10.31 2.52
N SER A 223 -26.29 -11.05 3.63
CA SER A 223 -25.14 -11.29 4.54
C SER A 223 -24.11 -12.29 4.01
N ASP A 224 -24.42 -12.97 2.91
CA ASP A 224 -23.50 -13.83 2.17
C ASP A 224 -22.70 -13.09 1.08
N SER A 225 -23.03 -11.82 0.80
CA SER A 225 -22.30 -11.01 -0.18
C SER A 225 -20.83 -10.79 0.20
N GLU A 226 -19.96 -10.60 -0.80
CA GLU A 226 -18.53 -10.36 -0.56
C GLU A 226 -18.26 -9.07 0.21
N ILE A 227 -19.16 -8.07 0.12
CA ILE A 227 -19.02 -6.77 0.80
C ILE A 227 -19.51 -6.80 2.24
N ALA A 228 -20.45 -7.69 2.59
CA ALA A 228 -21.06 -7.75 3.93
C ALA A 228 -20.05 -7.81 5.09
N PRO A 229 -18.97 -8.61 5.05
CA PRO A 229 -17.98 -8.63 6.14
C PRO A 229 -17.30 -7.29 6.38
N TYR A 230 -17.14 -6.46 5.35
CA TYR A 230 -16.51 -5.15 5.46
C TYR A 230 -17.49 -4.11 6.02
N LEU A 231 -18.76 -4.19 5.65
CA LEU A 231 -19.82 -3.38 6.25
C LEU A 231 -19.93 -3.65 7.76
N ALA A 232 -19.94 -4.93 8.16
CA ALA A 232 -19.97 -5.31 9.56
C ALA A 232 -18.72 -4.85 10.34
N ARG A 233 -17.53 -4.90 9.73
CA ARG A 233 -16.31 -4.33 10.34
C ARG A 233 -16.37 -2.81 10.50
N GLY A 234 -16.89 -2.12 9.49
CA GLY A 234 -17.13 -0.67 9.58
C GLY A 234 -18.06 -0.35 10.75
N ALA A 235 -19.16 -1.11 10.89
CA ALA A 235 -20.11 -0.94 11.99
C ALA A 235 -19.50 -1.24 13.37
N ALA A 236 -18.56 -2.19 13.47
CA ALA A 236 -17.87 -2.50 14.72
C ALA A 236 -16.98 -1.34 15.24
N ARG A 237 -16.75 -0.30 14.44
CA ARG A 237 -15.93 0.86 14.77
C ARG A 237 -16.72 2.12 15.15
N PHE A 238 -18.05 2.04 15.21
CA PHE A 238 -18.82 3.15 15.77
C PHE A 238 -18.36 3.44 17.20
N GLN A 239 -18.14 4.70 17.50
CA GLN A 239 -17.85 5.19 18.85
C GLN A 239 -19.18 5.46 19.58
N PRO A 240 -19.23 5.36 20.92
CA PRO A 240 -20.47 5.59 21.69
C PRO A 240 -21.13 6.95 21.42
N GLU A 241 -20.33 8.00 21.23
CA GLU A 241 -20.79 9.35 20.89
C GLU A 241 -21.43 9.46 19.50
N GLN A 242 -21.28 8.45 18.65
CA GLN A 242 -21.86 8.35 17.30
C GLN A 242 -23.20 7.60 17.28
N ALA A 243 -23.73 7.21 18.45
CA ALA A 243 -25.01 6.53 18.57
C ALA A 243 -26.14 7.37 17.94
N THR A 244 -26.79 6.79 16.95
CA THR A 244 -27.96 7.34 16.25
C THR A 244 -28.91 6.20 15.91
N ASP A 245 -30.19 6.51 15.66
CA ASP A 245 -31.19 5.51 15.29
C ASP A 245 -30.75 4.68 14.07
N ASP A 246 -30.05 5.28 13.10
CA ASP A 246 -29.54 4.57 11.92
C ASP A 246 -28.42 3.60 12.27
N VAL A 247 -27.51 3.99 13.17
CA VAL A 247 -26.42 3.14 13.68
C VAL A 247 -26.99 1.95 14.43
N ASP A 248 -27.93 2.18 15.35
CA ASP A 248 -28.58 1.13 16.12
C ASP A 248 -29.35 0.16 15.21
N ALA A 249 -30.06 0.69 14.21
CA ALA A 249 -30.77 -0.11 13.22
C ALA A 249 -29.83 -0.99 12.38
N LEU A 250 -28.67 -0.46 11.94
CA LEU A 250 -27.68 -1.26 11.23
C LEU A 250 -27.11 -2.37 12.13
N ILE A 251 -26.76 -2.06 13.37
CA ILE A 251 -26.22 -3.07 14.28
C ILE A 251 -27.26 -4.17 14.55
N GLY A 252 -28.51 -3.79 14.82
CA GLY A 252 -29.61 -4.75 15.00
C GLY A 252 -29.79 -5.64 13.77
N MET A 253 -29.71 -5.08 12.56
CA MET A 253 -29.76 -5.87 11.33
C MET A 253 -28.61 -6.88 11.25
N ILE A 254 -27.37 -6.45 11.49
CA ILE A 254 -26.20 -7.35 11.48
C ILE A 254 -26.38 -8.50 12.49
N GLU A 255 -26.91 -8.21 13.68
CA GLU A 255 -27.19 -9.21 14.70
C GLU A 255 -28.25 -10.22 14.23
N THR A 256 -29.28 -9.80 13.51
CA THR A 256 -30.32 -10.72 12.98
C THR A 256 -29.85 -11.57 11.81
N MET A 257 -28.95 -11.04 10.97
CA MET A 257 -28.47 -11.74 9.77
C MET A 257 -27.28 -12.67 10.04
N VAL A 258 -26.73 -12.66 11.25
CA VAL A 258 -25.46 -13.34 11.58
C VAL A 258 -25.52 -14.83 11.34
N ASP A 259 -26.63 -15.50 11.64
CA ASP A 259 -26.74 -16.96 11.56
C ASP A 259 -26.75 -17.46 10.11
N GLU A 260 -27.31 -16.66 9.21
CA GLU A 260 -27.45 -16.96 7.78
C GLU A 260 -26.20 -16.57 6.98
N GLY A 261 -25.38 -15.64 7.48
CA GLY A 261 -24.26 -15.10 6.73
C GLY A 261 -23.02 -16.00 6.62
N SER A 262 -22.12 -15.57 5.75
CA SER A 262 -20.82 -16.18 5.51
C SER A 262 -19.94 -16.24 6.77
N GLN A 263 -18.94 -17.13 6.78
CA GLN A 263 -18.02 -17.25 7.91
C GLN A 263 -17.21 -15.96 8.17
N SER A 264 -16.90 -15.20 7.11
CA SER A 264 -16.25 -13.89 7.22
C SER A 264 -17.19 -12.85 7.83
N PHE A 265 -18.46 -12.85 7.44
CA PHE A 265 -19.48 -11.97 8.02
C PHE A 265 -19.71 -12.27 9.50
N LYS A 266 -19.88 -13.54 9.88
CA LYS A 266 -20.01 -13.98 11.27
C LYS A 266 -18.87 -13.47 12.15
N LYS A 267 -17.62 -13.65 11.71
CA LYS A 267 -16.43 -13.15 12.41
C LYS A 267 -16.42 -11.62 12.54
N ALA A 268 -16.93 -10.90 11.55
CA ALA A 268 -17.02 -9.44 11.60
C ALA A 268 -18.15 -8.98 12.54
N ALA A 269 -19.31 -9.62 12.49
CA ALA A 269 -20.45 -9.35 13.37
C ALA A 269 -20.11 -9.59 14.86
N ASP A 270 -19.26 -10.58 15.16
CA ASP A 270 -18.76 -10.79 16.52
C ASP A 270 -17.96 -9.59 17.05
N LEU A 271 -17.30 -8.81 16.20
CA LEU A 271 -16.62 -7.58 16.61
C LEU A 271 -17.63 -6.51 17.04
N VAL A 272 -18.77 -6.42 16.36
CA VAL A 272 -19.87 -5.50 16.69
C VAL A 272 -20.46 -5.83 18.07
N LYS A 273 -20.60 -7.12 18.40
CA LYS A 273 -21.07 -7.54 19.74
C LYS A 273 -20.08 -7.16 20.84
N ARG A 274 -18.78 -7.25 20.56
CA ARG A 274 -17.71 -6.92 21.53
C ARG A 274 -17.58 -5.43 21.77
N SER A 275 -17.75 -4.58 20.75
CA SER A 275 -17.70 -3.13 20.95
C SER A 275 -18.78 -2.69 21.94
N LYS A 276 -20.03 -3.14 21.75
CA LYS A 276 -21.14 -2.88 22.69
C LYS A 276 -20.89 -3.33 24.13
N ALA A 277 -20.27 -4.50 24.32
CA ALA A 277 -20.03 -5.04 25.65
C ALA A 277 -19.04 -4.18 26.47
N THR A 278 -18.11 -3.52 25.79
CA THR A 278 -17.09 -2.68 26.44
C THR A 278 -17.70 -1.35 26.94
N ASP A 279 -18.79 -0.89 26.34
CA ASP A 279 -19.48 0.36 26.70
C ASP A 279 -20.35 0.23 27.97
N LEU A 280 -20.66 -0.99 28.40
CA LEU A 280 -21.47 -1.24 29.60
C LEU A 280 -20.66 -1.25 30.91
N ASP A 281 -19.33 -1.22 30.84
CA ASP A 281 -18.41 -1.28 31.98
C ASP A 281 -17.86 0.11 32.41
N HIS A 282 -18.38 1.21 31.83
CA HIS A 282 -18.01 2.59 32.14
C HIS A 282 -19.21 3.43 32.60
#